data_AF-A0A7L2HIG2-F1
#
_entry.id   AF-A0A7L2HIG2-F1
#
_cell.length_a   1.000
_cell.length_b   1.000
_cell.length_c   1.000
_cell.angle_alpha   90.00
_cell.angle_beta   90.00
_cell.angle_gamma   90.00
#
_symmetry.space_group_name_H-M   'P 1'
#
loop_
_entity.id
_entity.type
_entity.pdbx_description
1 polymer ?
#
loop_
_entity_poly.entity_id
_entity_poly.type
_entity_poly.pdbx_seq_one_letter_code
_entity_poly.pdbx_strand_id
1 'polypeptide(L)'
;RYISTFRPSVKCETEKNKAQWKTMGPAKVAMPCPKNFLQKHSKEPKLPARKKEQDSKKLPALSVPQRTDHPVMGIQSKKNFINTNAVAAITRLPKKPQPIYVDRRQGDKYLLETSGLVPKYIKKKDYGVTPKYVTRRNEEMKKAQKDYEASILEHLKKRAMKQLSDEERRSLLQ
;
A
#
# COMPACT_ATOMS: atom_id res chain seq x y z
N ARG A 1 36.29 10.66 -19.72
CA ARG A 1 35.45 9.75 -18.89
C ARG A 1 34.39 10.61 -18.19
N TYR A 2 33.10 10.27 -18.29
CA TYR A 2 32.01 11.02 -17.67
C TYR A 2 31.98 10.80 -16.14
N ILE A 3 31.71 11.87 -15.39
CA ILE A 3 31.55 11.83 -13.92
C ILE A 3 30.17 12.42 -13.59
N SER A 4 29.34 11.62 -12.91
CA SER A 4 27.99 12.03 -12.50
C SER A 4 28.00 13.24 -11.57
N THR A 5 27.07 14.17 -11.78
CA THR A 5 26.79 15.32 -10.91
C THR A 5 26.36 14.92 -9.50
N PHE A 6 25.83 13.71 -9.33
CA PHE A 6 25.41 13.16 -8.03
C PHE A 6 26.51 12.39 -7.31
N ARG A 7 27.70 12.26 -7.91
CA ARG A 7 28.83 11.58 -7.27
C ARG A 7 29.18 12.12 -5.87
N PRO A 8 29.21 13.44 -5.60
CA PRO A 8 29.47 13.95 -4.24
C PRO A 8 28.33 13.65 -3.26
N SER A 9 27.06 13.76 -3.66
CA SER A 9 25.92 13.47 -2.77
C SER A 9 25.88 12.00 -2.36
N VAL A 10 26.11 11.09 -3.30
CA VAL A 10 26.18 9.64 -3.04
C VAL A 10 27.32 9.31 -2.07
N LYS A 11 28.49 9.93 -2.21
CA LYS A 11 29.58 9.75 -1.25
C LYS A 11 29.18 10.18 0.17
N CYS A 12 28.62 11.38 0.31
CA CYS A 12 28.16 11.87 1.61
C CYS A 12 27.08 10.98 2.23
N GLU A 13 26.12 10.49 1.44
CA GLU A 13 25.06 9.58 1.92
C GLU A 13 25.61 8.22 2.37
N THR A 14 26.57 7.67 1.63
CA THR A 14 27.21 6.41 2.01
C THR A 14 28.07 6.53 3.26
N GLU A 15 28.66 7.69 3.53
CA GLU A 15 29.46 7.95 4.74
C GLU A 15 28.61 8.27 5.96
N LYS A 16 27.52 9.04 5.81
CA LYS A 16 26.59 9.38 6.90
C LYS A 16 26.00 8.16 7.61
N ASN A 17 25.82 7.06 6.87
CA ASN A 17 25.24 5.84 7.40
C ASN A 17 26.26 4.88 8.03
N LYS A 18 27.56 5.19 7.93
CA LYS A 18 28.64 4.39 8.53
C LYS A 18 28.83 4.79 10.00
N ALA A 19 28.68 3.82 10.89
CA ALA A 19 29.12 3.94 12.27
C ALA A 19 30.35 3.04 12.47
N GLN A 20 31.33 3.52 13.23
CA GLN A 20 32.69 2.95 13.31
C GLN A 20 32.75 1.47 13.75
N TRP A 21 31.74 0.98 14.46
CA TRP A 21 31.70 -0.38 15.04
C TRP A 21 30.27 -0.93 15.15
N LYS A 22 29.45 -0.77 14.10
CA LYS A 22 28.03 -1.17 14.10
C LYS A 22 27.80 -2.68 14.13
N THR A 23 28.70 -3.48 13.54
CA THR A 23 28.49 -4.92 13.32
C THR A 23 28.99 -5.80 14.47
N MET A 24 30.21 -5.57 14.95
CA MET A 24 30.86 -6.43 15.96
C MET A 24 31.26 -5.70 17.25
N GLY A 25 30.95 -4.40 17.38
CA GLY A 25 31.37 -3.60 18.53
C GLY A 25 32.89 -3.36 18.61
N PRO A 26 33.37 -2.72 19.70
CA PRO A 26 34.81 -2.53 19.94
C PRO A 26 35.51 -3.86 20.26
N ALA A 27 36.74 -4.04 19.75
CA ALA A 27 37.56 -5.24 19.99
C ALA A 27 37.91 -5.45 21.48
N LYS A 28 38.05 -4.36 22.25
CA LYS A 28 38.21 -4.38 23.70
C LYS A 28 37.38 -3.25 24.30
N VAL A 29 36.37 -3.59 25.10
CA VAL A 29 35.52 -2.61 25.78
C VAL A 29 36.35 -1.92 26.87
N ALA A 30 36.48 -0.60 26.78
CA ALA A 30 37.18 0.18 27.81
C ALA A 30 36.36 0.18 29.11
N MET A 31 36.99 -0.17 30.23
CA MET A 31 36.33 -0.11 31.53
C MET A 31 36.13 1.35 31.96
N PRO A 32 34.94 1.72 32.46
CA PRO A 32 34.66 3.08 32.87
C PRO A 32 35.55 3.45 34.08
N CYS A 33 36.30 4.54 33.95
CA CYS A 33 37.05 5.09 35.09
C CYS A 33 36.05 5.66 36.12
N PRO A 34 36.21 5.43 37.43
CA PRO A 34 35.31 5.94 38.47
C PRO A 34 35.21 7.49 38.51
N LYS A 35 36.16 8.20 37.89
CA LYS A 35 36.10 9.66 37.70
C LYS A 35 35.04 10.09 36.65
N ASN A 36 34.67 9.22 35.72
CA ASN A 36 33.71 9.48 34.64
C ASN A 36 32.31 8.96 35.01
N PHE A 37 31.78 9.38 36.17
CA PHE A 37 30.42 9.07 36.57
C PHE A 37 29.40 9.99 35.88
N LEU A 38 28.15 9.54 35.77
CA LEU A 38 27.08 10.30 35.15
C LEU A 38 26.72 11.53 36.01
N GLN A 39 26.93 12.73 35.47
CA GLN A 39 26.52 13.97 36.13
C GLN A 39 25.09 14.37 35.75
N LYS A 40 24.43 15.12 36.63
CA LYS A 40 23.06 15.63 36.41
C LYS A 40 23.00 16.44 35.11
N HIS A 41 21.96 16.24 34.30
CA HIS A 41 21.71 16.93 33.03
C HIS A 41 22.79 16.74 31.93
N SER A 42 23.75 15.82 32.10
CA SER A 42 24.85 15.61 31.13
C SER A 42 24.42 15.08 29.76
N LYS A 43 23.30 14.36 29.70
CA LYS A 43 22.73 13.79 28.46
C LYS A 43 21.59 14.61 27.87
N GLU A 44 21.25 15.73 28.49
CA GLU A 44 20.14 16.55 28.01
C GLU A 44 20.55 17.33 26.77
N PRO A 45 19.76 17.26 25.68
CA PRO A 45 20.06 18.00 24.46
C PRO A 45 19.90 19.50 24.73
N LYS A 46 20.96 20.28 24.49
CA LYS A 46 20.90 21.74 24.56
C LYS A 46 20.19 22.28 23.33
N LEU A 47 18.95 22.73 23.50
CA LEU A 47 18.21 23.37 22.43
C LEU A 47 18.77 24.78 22.16
N PRO A 48 18.96 25.16 20.89
CA PRO A 48 19.39 26.52 20.55
C PRO A 48 18.29 27.53 20.92
N ALA A 49 18.70 28.77 21.21
CA ALA A 49 17.76 29.86 21.47
C ALA A 49 16.82 30.07 20.26
N ARG A 50 15.54 30.35 20.55
CA ARG A 50 14.49 30.51 19.53
C ARG A 50 14.83 31.70 18.61
N LYS A 51 15.23 31.42 17.38
CA LYS A 51 15.39 32.42 16.31
C LYS A 51 14.04 32.63 15.62
N LYS A 52 13.77 33.85 15.16
CA LYS A 52 12.63 34.09 14.26
C LYS A 52 12.90 33.32 12.96
N GLU A 53 11.97 32.44 12.57
CA GLU A 53 12.06 31.66 11.34
C GLU A 53 12.16 32.62 10.15
N GLN A 54 13.25 32.54 9.37
CA GLN A 54 13.44 33.39 8.18
C GLN A 54 12.49 33.03 7.04
N ASP A 55 12.01 31.78 7.01
CA ASP A 55 11.08 31.28 6.01
C ASP A 55 9.74 30.94 6.65
N SER A 56 9.00 31.96 7.05
CA SER A 56 7.57 31.78 7.29
C SER A 56 6.93 31.46 5.95
N LYS A 57 6.52 30.19 5.77
CA LYS A 57 5.72 29.77 4.62
C LYS A 57 4.51 30.69 4.54
N LYS A 58 4.50 31.62 3.59
CA LYS A 58 3.33 32.47 3.34
C LYS A 58 2.18 31.54 2.99
N LEU A 59 1.24 31.36 3.92
CA LEU A 59 0.01 30.66 3.61
C LEU A 59 -0.68 31.44 2.49
N PRO A 60 -1.25 30.77 1.46
CA PRO A 60 -2.10 31.45 0.52
C PRO A 60 -3.22 32.12 1.32
N ALA A 61 -3.41 33.42 1.11
CA ALA A 61 -4.49 34.13 1.77
C ALA A 61 -5.82 33.55 1.25
N LEU A 62 -6.46 32.69 2.04
CA LEU A 62 -7.87 32.38 1.86
C LEU A 62 -8.64 33.65 2.24
N SER A 63 -8.76 34.55 1.26
CA SER A 63 -9.49 35.81 1.43
C SER A 63 -10.96 35.47 1.60
N VAL A 64 -11.43 35.50 2.85
CA VAL A 64 -12.86 35.55 3.14
C VAL A 64 -13.42 36.80 2.44
N PRO A 65 -14.59 36.73 1.78
CA PRO A 65 -15.22 37.91 1.19
C PRO A 65 -15.32 39.04 2.21
N GLN A 66 -15.01 40.26 1.77
CA GLN A 66 -15.10 41.43 2.64
C GLN A 66 -16.56 41.73 2.97
N ARG A 67 -16.82 42.38 4.11
CA ARG A 67 -18.17 42.84 4.48
C ARG A 67 -18.78 43.81 3.45
N THR A 68 -17.94 44.43 2.64
CA THR A 68 -18.28 45.33 1.53
C THR A 68 -18.60 44.60 0.23
N ASP A 69 -18.29 43.31 0.13
CA ASP A 69 -18.58 42.50 -1.06
C ASP A 69 -20.07 42.18 -1.08
N HIS A 70 -20.79 42.81 -2.00
CA HIS A 70 -22.20 42.52 -2.24
C HIS A 70 -22.27 41.42 -3.31
N PRO A 71 -22.75 40.20 -2.98
CA PRO A 71 -22.92 39.17 -3.99
C PRO A 71 -23.90 39.66 -5.05
N VAL A 72 -23.74 39.19 -6.29
CA VAL A 72 -24.70 39.47 -7.37
C VAL A 72 -26.07 38.92 -6.95
N MET A 73 -26.91 39.80 -6.41
CA MET A 73 -28.24 39.45 -5.93
C MET A 73 -29.19 39.35 -7.12
N GLY A 74 -29.95 38.25 -7.18
CA GLY A 74 -31.02 38.10 -8.16
C GLY A 74 -30.52 37.84 -9.57
N ILE A 75 -29.81 36.72 -9.79
CA ILE A 75 -29.69 36.16 -11.14
C ILE A 75 -31.10 35.80 -11.63
N GLN A 76 -31.74 36.74 -12.33
CA GLN A 76 -33.06 36.55 -12.90
C GLN A 76 -32.92 35.71 -14.17
N SER A 77 -33.19 34.41 -14.06
CA SER A 77 -33.23 33.55 -15.24
C SER A 77 -34.49 33.83 -16.05
N LYS A 78 -34.37 34.09 -17.35
CA LYS A 78 -35.51 34.14 -18.30
C LYS A 78 -36.07 32.73 -18.61
N LYS A 79 -35.84 31.75 -17.72
CA LYS A 79 -36.22 30.35 -17.94
C LYS A 79 -37.70 30.17 -17.63
N ASN A 80 -38.45 29.62 -18.58
CA ASN A 80 -39.85 29.28 -18.38
C ASN A 80 -39.97 27.98 -17.57
N PHE A 81 -39.98 28.11 -16.24
CA PHE A 81 -40.02 26.97 -15.33
C PHE A 81 -41.20 26.02 -15.59
N ILE A 82 -42.36 26.56 -15.97
CA ILE A 82 -43.57 25.78 -16.30
C ILE A 82 -43.28 24.81 -17.46
N ASN A 83 -42.84 25.35 -18.60
CA ASN A 83 -42.58 24.54 -19.78
C ASN A 83 -41.41 23.58 -19.56
N THR A 84 -40.37 24.02 -18.84
CA THR A 84 -39.21 23.17 -18.58
C THR A 84 -39.55 22.03 -17.64
N ASN A 85 -40.42 22.24 -16.66
CA ASN A 85 -40.89 21.20 -15.75
C ASN A 85 -41.81 20.22 -16.48
N ALA A 86 -42.69 20.72 -17.35
CA ALA A 86 -43.56 19.88 -18.18
C ALA A 86 -42.75 18.98 -19.11
N VAL A 87 -41.80 19.54 -19.86
CA VAL A 87 -40.89 18.77 -20.71
C VAL A 87 -40.07 17.79 -19.88
N ALA A 88 -39.52 18.21 -18.74
CA ALA A 88 -38.75 17.32 -17.86
C ALA A 88 -39.59 16.15 -17.35
N ALA A 89 -40.87 16.36 -17.01
CA ALA A 89 -41.77 15.28 -16.58
C ALA A 89 -42.11 14.32 -17.72
N ILE A 90 -42.41 14.82 -18.92
CA ILE A 90 -42.75 14.02 -20.10
C ILE A 90 -41.56 13.18 -20.56
N THR A 91 -40.37 13.78 -20.61
CA THR A 91 -39.12 13.13 -21.04
C THR A 91 -38.53 12.19 -19.98
N ARG A 92 -39.01 12.24 -18.73
CA ARG A 92 -38.45 11.45 -17.64
C ARG A 92 -38.72 9.97 -17.88
N LEU A 93 -37.65 9.18 -17.92
CA LEU A 93 -37.78 7.72 -17.93
C LEU A 93 -38.54 7.27 -16.66
N PRO A 94 -39.57 6.40 -16.79
CA PRO A 94 -40.27 5.87 -15.63
C PRO A 94 -39.28 5.13 -14.72
N LYS A 95 -39.43 5.32 -13.41
CA LYS A 95 -38.64 4.56 -12.43
C LYS A 95 -39.01 3.09 -12.56
N LYS A 96 -38.02 2.22 -12.73
CA LYS A 96 -38.23 0.77 -12.69
C LYS A 96 -38.71 0.40 -11.28
N PRO A 97 -39.88 -0.25 -11.11
CA PRO A 97 -40.37 -0.64 -9.81
C PRO A 97 -39.43 -1.69 -9.21
N GLN A 98 -39.27 -1.66 -7.89
CA GLN A 98 -38.58 -2.74 -7.19
C GLN A 98 -39.44 -4.01 -7.26
N PRO A 99 -38.86 -5.18 -7.57
CA PRO A 99 -39.59 -6.43 -7.58
C PRO A 99 -39.99 -6.80 -6.15
N ILE A 100 -41.28 -6.73 -5.86
CA ILE A 100 -41.89 -6.97 -4.55
C ILE A 100 -42.89 -8.11 -4.71
N TYR A 101 -42.91 -9.00 -3.73
CA TYR A 101 -43.89 -10.06 -3.60
C TYR A 101 -44.87 -9.75 -2.47
N VAL A 102 -46.14 -10.10 -2.69
CA VAL A 102 -47.26 -9.82 -1.77
C VAL A 102 -48.19 -11.04 -1.76
N ASP A 103 -48.36 -11.67 -0.59
CA ASP A 103 -49.21 -12.86 -0.44
C ASP A 103 -50.72 -12.55 -0.46
N ARG A 104 -51.13 -11.41 0.10
CA ARG A 104 -52.55 -11.01 0.26
C ARG A 104 -52.81 -9.64 -0.38
N ARG A 105 -54.03 -9.39 -0.86
CA ARG A 105 -54.39 -8.11 -1.52
C ARG A 105 -54.07 -6.84 -0.70
N GLN A 106 -54.11 -6.91 0.63
CA GLN A 106 -53.70 -5.85 1.56
C GLN A 106 -52.59 -6.32 2.53
N GLY A 107 -51.84 -7.36 2.16
CA GLY A 107 -50.80 -7.93 3.00
C GLY A 107 -49.49 -7.15 2.98
N ASP A 108 -48.55 -7.65 3.78
CA ASP A 108 -47.19 -7.14 3.86
C ASP A 108 -46.44 -7.31 2.53
N LYS A 109 -45.56 -6.34 2.25
CA LYS A 109 -44.77 -6.28 1.03
C LYS A 109 -43.34 -6.73 1.33
N TYR A 110 -42.89 -7.79 0.68
CA TYR A 110 -41.53 -8.31 0.82
C TYR A 110 -40.72 -8.12 -0.45
N LEU A 111 -39.44 -7.79 -0.32
CA LEU A 111 -38.54 -7.69 -1.46
C LEU A 111 -38.29 -9.09 -2.06
N LEU A 112 -38.53 -9.22 -3.37
CA LEU A 112 -38.41 -10.51 -4.04
C LEU A 112 -36.96 -11.01 -4.07
N GLU A 113 -35.98 -10.10 -4.13
CA GLU A 113 -34.54 -10.45 -4.17
C GLU A 113 -34.03 -11.17 -2.91
N THR A 114 -34.64 -10.91 -1.74
CA THR A 114 -34.23 -11.50 -0.46
C THR A 114 -35.06 -12.74 -0.09
N SER A 115 -36.21 -12.92 -0.71
CA SER A 115 -37.17 -13.99 -0.40
C SER A 115 -36.69 -15.41 -0.76
N GLY A 116 -35.57 -15.54 -1.49
CA GLY A 116 -35.08 -16.82 -1.99
C GLY A 116 -35.86 -17.37 -3.19
N LEU A 117 -36.97 -16.75 -3.58
CA LEU A 117 -37.78 -17.16 -4.74
C LEU A 117 -37.09 -16.88 -6.08
N VAL A 118 -36.19 -15.89 -6.13
CA VAL A 118 -35.46 -15.53 -7.36
C VAL A 118 -34.02 -16.03 -7.27
N PRO A 119 -33.55 -16.78 -8.29
CA PRO A 119 -32.16 -17.23 -8.35
C PRO A 119 -31.20 -16.05 -8.53
N LYS A 120 -30.56 -15.63 -7.45
CA LYS A 120 -29.64 -14.48 -7.42
C LYS A 120 -28.23 -14.80 -7.93
N TYR A 121 -27.71 -15.99 -7.59
CA TYR A 121 -26.29 -16.32 -7.81
C TYR A 121 -26.03 -17.23 -9.02
N ILE A 122 -27.09 -17.77 -9.64
CA ILE A 122 -26.96 -18.68 -10.79
C ILE A 122 -26.34 -17.97 -12.00
N LYS A 123 -26.75 -16.72 -12.26
CA LYS A 123 -26.27 -15.91 -13.39
C LYS A 123 -25.02 -15.08 -13.05
N LYS A 124 -24.30 -15.41 -11.98
CA LYS A 124 -23.05 -14.72 -11.64
C LYS A 124 -22.02 -15.03 -12.73
N LYS A 125 -21.27 -14.02 -13.19
CA LYS A 125 -20.24 -14.19 -14.23
C LYS A 125 -19.19 -15.25 -13.86
N ASP A 126 -18.87 -15.34 -12.58
CA ASP A 126 -17.89 -16.28 -12.03
C ASP A 126 -18.53 -17.58 -11.52
N TYR A 127 -19.79 -17.85 -11.88
CA TYR A 127 -20.45 -19.10 -11.48
C TYR A 127 -19.74 -20.29 -12.13
N GLY A 128 -19.35 -21.27 -11.33
CA GLY A 128 -18.58 -22.43 -11.78
C GLY A 128 -17.10 -22.14 -12.08
N VAL A 129 -16.62 -20.90 -11.92
CA VAL A 129 -15.21 -20.55 -12.14
C VAL A 129 -14.43 -20.69 -10.83
N THR A 130 -13.27 -21.35 -10.88
CA THR A 130 -12.36 -21.46 -9.73
C THR A 130 -11.86 -20.06 -9.31
N PRO A 131 -12.04 -19.67 -8.03
CA PRO A 131 -11.59 -18.35 -7.58
C PRO A 131 -10.07 -18.18 -7.70
N LYS A 132 -9.64 -16.96 -8.06
CA LYS A 132 -8.21 -16.62 -8.27
C LYS A 132 -7.32 -16.87 -7.04
N TYR A 133 -7.86 -16.79 -5.83
CA TYR A 133 -7.07 -17.03 -4.62
C TYR A 133 -6.72 -18.52 -4.46
N VAL A 134 -7.59 -19.43 -4.94
CA VAL A 134 -7.36 -20.88 -4.87
C VAL A 134 -6.21 -21.27 -5.79
N THR A 135 -6.17 -20.71 -7.01
CA THR A 135 -5.07 -20.97 -7.96
C THR A 135 -3.75 -20.45 -7.41
N ARG A 136 -3.72 -19.22 -6.88
CA ARG A 136 -2.53 -18.63 -6.23
C ARG A 136 -2.01 -19.49 -5.07
N ARG A 137 -2.90 -19.92 -4.18
CA ARG A 137 -2.54 -20.79 -3.06
C ARG A 137 -1.92 -22.11 -3.53
N ASN A 138 -2.49 -22.72 -4.57
CA ASN A 138 -1.97 -23.98 -5.13
C ASN A 138 -0.58 -23.79 -5.77
N GLU A 139 -0.36 -22.67 -6.45
CA GLU A 139 0.95 -22.31 -7.00
C GLU A 139 2.00 -22.09 -5.91
N GLU A 140 1.64 -21.37 -4.85
CA GLU A 140 2.50 -21.15 -3.67
C GLU A 140 2.88 -22.47 -3.00
N MET A 141 1.91 -23.37 -2.78
CA MET A 141 2.19 -24.69 -2.20
C MET A 141 3.12 -25.52 -3.09
N LYS A 142 2.89 -25.54 -4.41
CA LYS A 142 3.77 -26.24 -5.36
C LYS A 142 5.19 -25.66 -5.35
N LYS A 143 5.32 -24.34 -5.25
CA LYS A 143 6.62 -23.67 -5.17
C LYS A 143 7.35 -24.04 -3.88
N ALA A 144 6.66 -23.97 -2.73
CA ALA A 144 7.22 -24.34 -1.44
C ALA A 144 7.68 -25.82 -1.41
N GLN A 145 6.92 -26.73 -2.02
CA GLN A 145 7.32 -28.13 -2.17
C GLN A 145 8.61 -28.28 -2.99
N LYS A 146 8.69 -27.63 -4.14
CA LYS A 146 9.90 -27.65 -5.00
C LYS A 146 11.12 -27.08 -4.29
N ASP A 147 10.95 -25.98 -3.57
CA ASP A 147 12.04 -25.34 -2.82
C ASP A 147 12.54 -26.27 -1.69
N TYR A 148 11.63 -26.99 -1.04
CA TYR A 148 11.95 -27.98 -0.02
C TYR A 148 12.69 -29.20 -0.61
N GLU A 149 12.19 -29.78 -1.70
CA GLU A 149 12.83 -30.88 -2.42
C GLU A 149 14.23 -30.50 -2.90
N ALA A 150 14.39 -29.29 -3.46
CA ALA A 150 15.69 -28.77 -3.89
C ALA A 150 16.67 -28.63 -2.71
N SER A 151 16.20 -28.14 -1.56
CA SER A 151 17.02 -28.04 -0.35
C SER A 151 17.49 -29.42 0.15
N ILE A 152 16.60 -30.43 0.11
CA ILE A 152 16.97 -31.82 0.45
C ILE A 152 18.02 -32.35 -0.52
N LEU A 153 17.81 -32.17 -1.83
CA LEU A 153 18.76 -32.63 -2.85
C LEU A 153 20.13 -31.95 -2.70
N GLU A 154 20.18 -30.65 -2.44
CA GLU A 154 21.42 -29.92 -2.17
C GLU A 154 22.11 -30.43 -0.90
N HIS A 155 21.35 -30.70 0.16
CA HIS A 155 21.89 -31.27 1.39
C HIS A 155 22.46 -32.69 1.16
N LEU A 156 21.77 -33.53 0.38
CA LEU A 156 22.24 -34.86 0.00
C LEU A 156 23.51 -34.79 -0.86
N LYS A 157 23.57 -33.89 -1.85
CA LYS A 157 24.77 -33.66 -2.67
C LYS A 157 25.98 -33.21 -1.83
N LYS A 158 25.78 -32.32 -0.86
CA LYS A 158 26.84 -31.87 0.04
C LYS A 158 27.37 -32.98 0.94
N ARG A 159 26.49 -33.90 1.36
CA ARG A 159 26.86 -35.06 2.19
C ARG A 159 27.46 -36.20 1.37
N ALA A 160 27.21 -36.23 0.06
CA ALA A 160 27.80 -37.22 -0.83
C ALA A 160 29.32 -37.01 -0.95
N MET A 161 30.07 -38.12 -0.93
CA MET A 161 31.51 -38.09 -1.18
C MET A 161 31.77 -37.63 -2.62
N LYS A 162 32.91 -36.97 -2.87
CA LYS A 162 33.32 -36.58 -4.22
C LYS A 162 33.39 -37.83 -5.11
N GLN A 163 32.50 -37.90 -6.09
CA GLN A 163 32.54 -38.89 -7.16
C GLN A 163 33.43 -38.32 -8.26
N LEU A 164 34.45 -39.06 -8.69
CA LEU A 164 35.24 -38.71 -9.87
C LEU A 164 34.33 -38.76 -11.10
N SER A 165 34.43 -37.74 -11.95
CA SER A 165 33.78 -37.78 -13.25
C SER A 165 34.43 -38.84 -14.15
N ASP A 166 33.70 -39.32 -15.14
CA ASP A 166 34.20 -40.39 -16.01
C ASP A 166 35.42 -39.96 -16.83
N GLU A 167 35.59 -38.66 -17.08
CA GLU A 167 36.77 -38.08 -17.71
C GLU A 167 37.99 -38.11 -16.77
N GLU A 168 37.84 -37.68 -15.52
CA GLU A 168 38.89 -37.73 -14.51
C GLU A 168 39.33 -39.17 -14.19
N ARG A 169 38.38 -40.12 -14.18
CA ARG A 169 38.68 -41.55 -14.02
C ARG A 169 39.58 -42.07 -15.13
N ARG A 170 39.33 -41.69 -16.38
CA ARG A 170 40.13 -42.14 -17.54
C ARG A 170 41.54 -41.57 -17.50
N SER A 171 41.71 -40.31 -17.09
CA SER A 171 43.04 -39.69 -16.97
C SER A 171 43.91 -40.30 -15.89
N LEU A 172 43.33 -40.87 -14.83
CA LEU A 172 44.06 -41.53 -13.75
C LEU A 172 44.51 -42.97 -14.09
N LEU A 173 43.94 -43.56 -15.14
CA LEU A 173 44.22 -44.93 -15.58
C LEU A 173 45.28 -45.01 -16.70
N GLN A 174 45.76 -43.87 -17.19
CA GLN A 174 46.92 -43.75 -18.09
C GLN A 174 48.20 -43.51 -17.29
#